data_AF-A0AB35AR48-F1
#
_entry.id   AF-A0AB35AR48-F1
#
_cell.length_a   1.000
_cell.length_b   1.000
_cell.length_c   1.000
_cell.angle_alpha   90.00
_cell.angle_beta   90.00
_cell.angle_gamma   90.00
#
_symmetry.space_group_name_H-M   'P 1'
#
loop_
_entity.id
_entity.type
_entity.pdbx_description
1 polymer ?
#
loop_
_entity_poly.entity_id
_entity_poly.type
_entity_poly.pdbx_seq_one_letter_code
_entity_poly.pdbx_strand_id
1 'polypeptide(L)' 'MTAGYGHQVPLSFAVRQIVPSGVRVTYGAGVDPGEAVDWQGGREWNKVLATTVGPLGERIEVGRAHVTILKK' A
#
# COMPACT_ATOMS: atom_id res chain seq x y z
N MET A 1 -7.06 -13.68 -4.39
CA MET A 1 -7.96 -12.67 -3.80
C MET A 1 -7.54 -12.50 -2.35
N THR A 2 -7.17 -11.29 -1.91
CA THR A 2 -6.82 -11.04 -0.50
C THR A 2 -8.10 -10.79 0.29
N ALA A 3 -8.44 -11.72 1.18
CA ALA A 3 -9.48 -11.56 2.20
C ALA A 3 -8.80 -11.14 3.50
N GLY A 4 -8.57 -9.84 3.68
CA GLY A 4 -7.91 -9.28 4.85
C GLY A 4 -8.43 -7.87 5.15
N TYR A 5 -8.38 -7.48 6.42
CA TYR A 5 -8.75 -6.17 6.93
C TYR A 5 -7.71 -5.78 7.98
N GLY A 6 -7.16 -4.56 7.86
CA GLY A 6 -6.27 -3.98 8.86
C GLY A 6 -6.82 -2.63 9.27
N HIS A 7 -7.00 -2.43 10.58
CA HIS A 7 -7.41 -1.15 11.16
C HIS A 7 -6.24 -0.56 11.94
N GLN A 8 -5.87 0.69 11.65
CA GLN A 8 -4.78 1.41 12.34
C GLN A 8 -3.47 0.60 12.40
N VAL A 9 -3.15 -0.11 11.30
CA VAL A 9 -1.92 -0.91 11.20
C VAL A 9 -0.84 -0.08 10.51
N PRO A 10 0.46 -0.33 10.77
CA PRO A 10 1.52 0.37 10.05
C PRO A 10 1.42 0.16 8.53
N LEU A 11 1.67 1.21 7.74
CA LEU A 11 1.66 1.15 6.28
C LEU A 11 2.52 -0.01 5.74
N SER A 12 3.71 -0.23 6.31
CA SER A 12 4.58 -1.34 5.92
C SER A 12 4.03 -2.74 6.21
N PHE A 13 3.12 -2.86 7.17
CA PHE A 13 2.39 -4.09 7.45
C PHE A 13 1.26 -4.29 6.44
N ALA A 14 0.44 -3.26 6.22
CA ALA A 14 -0.63 -3.28 5.22
C ALA A 14 -0.10 -3.60 3.82
N VAL A 15 0.95 -2.91 3.39
CA VAL A 15 1.64 -3.15 2.11
C VAL A 15 2.03 -4.62 1.94
N ARG A 16 2.60 -5.25 2.97
CA ARG A 16 3.01 -6.67 2.92
C ARG A 16 1.84 -7.64 2.79
N GLN A 17 0.66 -7.28 3.29
CA GLN A 17 -0.55 -8.10 3.17
C GLN A 17 -1.31 -7.85 1.86
N ILE A 18 -1.23 -6.63 1.33
CA ILE A 18 -1.89 -6.22 0.10
C ILE A 18 -1.09 -6.70 -1.12
N VAL A 19 0.21 -6.39 -1.15
CA VAL A 19 1.09 -6.61 -2.30
C VAL A 19 1.52 -8.07 -2.37
N PRO A 20 1.30 -8.76 -3.51
CA PRO A 20 1.67 -10.17 -3.66
C PRO A 20 3.18 -10.38 -3.64
N SER A 21 3.59 -11.59 -3.28
CA SER A 21 5.00 -12.00 -3.33
C SER A 21 5.53 -11.88 -4.78
N GLY A 22 6.69 -11.25 -4.93
CA GLY A 22 7.34 -11.01 -6.23
C GLY A 22 7.22 -9.58 -6.76
N VAL A 23 6.39 -8.73 -6.15
CA VAL A 23 6.36 -7.29 -6.46
C VAL A 23 7.30 -6.54 -5.51
N ARG A 24 8.24 -5.78 -6.05
CA ARG A 24 9.16 -4.95 -5.26
C ARG A 24 8.46 -3.69 -4.79
N VAL A 25 8.45 -3.41 -3.48
CA VAL A 25 7.88 -2.17 -2.94
C VAL A 25 9.00 -1.18 -2.62
N THR A 26 8.82 0.07 -3.05
CA THR A 26 9.71 1.19 -2.79
C THR A 26 8.93 2.33 -2.13
N TYR A 27 9.46 2.89 -1.05
CA TYR A 27 8.91 4.09 -0.41
C TYR A 27 9.72 5.31 -0.87
N GLY A 28 9.03 6.31 -1.41
CA GLY A 28 9.61 7.57 -1.84
C GLY A 28 10.00 8.47 -0.67
N ALA A 29 10.66 9.59 -0.98
CA ALA A 29 11.03 10.58 0.02
C ALA A 29 9.78 11.14 0.72
N GLY A 30 9.81 11.18 2.06
CA GLY A 30 8.72 11.70 2.88
C GLY A 30 7.53 10.76 3.10
N VAL A 31 7.60 9.52 2.59
CA VAL A 31 6.62 8.47 2.92
C VAL A 31 7.05 7.80 4.21
N ASP A 32 6.14 7.78 5.20
CA ASP A 32 6.39 7.15 6.49
C ASP A 32 5.80 5.71 6.51
N PRO A 33 6.63 4.66 6.52
CA PRO A 33 6.16 3.27 6.53
C PRO A 33 5.55 2.82 7.87
N GLY A 34 5.65 3.64 8.92
CA GLY A 34 5.05 3.45 10.24
C GLY A 34 3.70 4.14 10.41
N GLU A 35 3.31 5.01 9.47
CA GLU A 35 2.03 5.72 9.50
C GLU A 35 0.86 4.73 9.57
N ALA A 36 -0.07 5.00 10.49
CA ALA A 36 -1.22 4.13 10.71
C ALA A 36 -2.20 4.26 9.55
N VAL A 37 -2.53 3.12 8.93
CA VAL A 37 -3.46 3.06 7.80
C VAL A 37 -4.55 2.03 8.03
N ASP A 38 -5.67 2.31 7.40
CA ASP A 38 -6.78 1.40 7.26
C ASP A 38 -6.78 0.82 5.86
N TRP A 39 -6.93 -0.50 5.75
CA TRP A 39 -7.04 -1.15 4.46
C TRP A 39 -8.05 -2.27 4.47
N GLN A 40 -8.73 -2.40 3.35
CA GLN A 40 -9.75 -3.42 3.15
C GLN A 40 -9.45 -4.20 1.87
N GLY A 41 -9.39 -5.52 2.00
CA GLY A 41 -9.27 -6.44 0.88
C GLY A 41 -10.53 -6.54 0.02
N GLY A 42 -10.59 -7.55 -0.85
CA GLY A 42 -11.73 -7.78 -1.75
C GLY A 42 -11.66 -7.07 -3.11
N ARG A 43 -10.55 -6.38 -3.41
CA ARG A 43 -10.22 -5.83 -4.74
C ARG A 43 -8.82 -6.27 -5.18
N GLU A 44 -8.43 -5.89 -6.39
CA GLU A 44 -7.04 -6.05 -6.86
C GLU A 44 -6.06 -5.29 -5.95
N TRP A 45 -4.90 -5.88 -5.68
CA TRP A 45 -3.93 -5.35 -4.71
C TRP A 45 -3.51 -3.91 -4.98
N ASN A 46 -3.35 -3.54 -6.25
CA ASN A 46 -2.98 -2.18 -6.68
C ASN A 46 -4.08 -1.18 -6.32
N LYS A 47 -5.36 -1.53 -6.53
CA LYS A 47 -6.50 -0.69 -6.16
C LYS A 47 -6.62 -0.55 -4.66
N VAL A 48 -6.44 -1.65 -3.91
CA VAL A 48 -6.45 -1.63 -2.44
C VAL A 48 -5.34 -0.71 -1.92
N LEU A 49 -4.11 -0.90 -2.40
CA LEU A 49 -2.98 -0.07 -1.96
C LEU A 49 -3.19 1.41 -2.30
N ALA A 50 -3.71 1.74 -3.49
CA ALA A 50 -4.05 3.11 -3.86
C ALA A 50 -5.08 3.74 -2.92
N THR A 51 -6.11 2.99 -2.51
CA THR A 51 -7.11 3.47 -1.55
C THR A 51 -6.57 3.58 -0.13
N THR A 52 -5.59 2.74 0.25
CA THR A 52 -4.95 2.76 1.57
C THR A 52 -4.07 4.00 1.75
N VAL A 53 -3.29 4.36 0.73
CA VAL A 53 -2.36 5.51 0.81
C VAL A 53 -3.03 6.85 0.47
N GLY A 54 -4.20 6.81 -0.19
CA GLY A 54 -4.94 8.00 -0.60
C GLY A 54 -5.24 9.01 0.54
N PRO A 55 -5.74 8.55 1.71
CA PRO A 55 -5.96 9.40 2.89
C PRO A 55 -4.69 10.06 3.43
N LEU A 56 -3.52 9.46 3.21
CA LEU A 56 -2.21 9.99 3.65
C LEU A 56 -1.66 11.10 2.74
N GLY A 57 -2.41 11.50 1.71
CA GLY A 57 -1.92 12.41 0.68
C GLY A 57 -0.86 11.77 -0.21
N GLU A 58 -0.85 10.45 -0.32
CA GLU A 58 0.13 9.69 -1.10
C GLU A 58 -0.52 9.11 -2.37
N ARG A 59 0.32 8.64 -3.29
CA ARG A 59 -0.06 7.95 -4.51
C ARG A 59 0.85 6.77 -4.75
N ILE A 60 0.36 5.80 -5.52
CA ILE A 60 1.17 4.68 -5.99
C ILE A 60 1.51 4.84 -7.47
N GLU A 61 2.72 4.47 -7.84
CA GLU A 61 3.12 4.23 -9.22
C GLU A 61 3.42 2.73 -9.39
N VAL A 62 2.65 2.07 -10.25
CA VAL A 62 2.74 0.63 -10.49
C VAL A 62 3.52 0.38 -11.79
N GLY A 63 4.66 -0.29 -11.68
CA GLY A 63 5.44 -0.81 -12.80
C GLY A 63 5.18 -2.29 -13.05
N ARG A 64 5.96 -2.92 -13.96
CA ARG A 64 5.79 -4.34 -14.35
C ARG A 64 5.89 -5.33 -13.18
N ALA A 65 6.78 -5.07 -12.23
CA ALA A 65 7.02 -5.94 -11.07
C ALA A 65 7.48 -5.13 -9.84
N HIS A 66 7.17 -3.85 -9.82
CA HIS A 66 7.48 -2.97 -8.70
C HIS A 66 6.35 -1.97 -8.48
N VAL A 67 6.25 -1.46 -7.28
CA VAL A 67 5.35 -0.37 -6.92
C VAL A 67 6.12 0.63 -6.06
N THR A 68 5.97 1.91 -6.40
CA THR A 68 6.57 3.01 -5.65
C THR A 68 5.46 3.82 -5.00
N ILE A 69 5.55 4.04 -3.70
CA ILE A 69 4.66 4.92 -2.95
C ILE A 69 5.33 6.29 -2.88
N LEU A 70 4.62 7.34 -3.27
CA LEU A 70 5.12 8.71 -3.32
C LEU A 70 4.12 9.63 -2.61
N LYS A 71 4.60 10.65 -1.89
CA LYS A 71 3.73 11.78 -1.50
C LYS A 71 3.25 12.51 -2.77
N LYS A 72 2.01 13.02 -2.72
CA LYS A 72 1.46 13.86 -3.78
C LYS A 72 2.10 15.24 -3.79
#